data_AF-A0A8C6ZX55-F1
#
_entry.id   AF-A0A8C6ZX55-F1
#
_cell.length_a   1.000
_cell.length_b   1.000
_cell.length_c   1.000
_cell.angle_alpha   90.00
_cell.angle_beta   90.00
_cell.angle_gamma   90.00
#
_symmetry.space_group_name_H-M   'P 1'
#
loop_
_entity.id
_entity.type
_entity.pdbx_description
1 polymer ?
#
loop_
_entity_poly.entity_id
_entity_poly.type
_entity_poly.pdbx_seq_one_letter_code
_entity_poly.pdbx_strand_id
1 'polypeptide(L)'
;MALPRLTGALRSFSNVTKQDNYNEEVADLKVKRSKLHEQIVDLDVMWKKIVKFLNENLDKSEMQSVYEDLNDILQAAKQIEVCSFQKRKLEEEENEKKRKVFNRFKGQR
;
A
#
# COMPACT_ATOMS: atom_id res chain seq x y z
N MET A 1 17.45 15.64 4.93
CA MET A 1 17.03 17.06 4.95
C MET A 1 17.92 17.89 5.88
N ALA A 2 19.25 17.86 5.71
CA ALA A 2 20.19 18.42 6.71
C ALA A 2 20.86 19.74 6.28
N LEU A 3 20.36 20.38 5.22
CA LEU A 3 20.91 21.65 4.75
C LEU A 3 20.29 22.82 5.52
N PRO A 4 21.09 23.80 5.99
CA PRO A 4 20.56 24.97 6.68
C PRO A 4 19.71 25.79 5.70
N ARG A 5 18.40 25.83 5.95
CA ARG A 5 17.43 26.60 5.17
C ARG A 5 16.89 27.72 6.04
N LEU A 6 16.90 28.95 5.53
CA LEU A 6 16.28 30.10 6.21
C LEU A 6 14.81 29.83 6.58
N THR A 7 14.07 29.19 5.68
CA THR A 7 12.68 28.76 5.90
C THR A 7 12.55 27.67 6.98
N GLY A 8 13.60 26.87 7.20
CA GLY A 8 13.67 25.90 8.29
C GLY A 8 13.87 26.58 9.65
N ALA A 9 14.78 27.55 9.73
CA ALA A 9 15.02 28.32 10.95
C ALA A 9 13.79 29.13 11.36
N LEU A 10 13.17 29.86 10.41
CA LEU A 10 11.92 30.59 10.67
C LEU A 10 10.78 29.66 11.15
N ARG A 11 10.70 28.46 10.58
CA ARG A 11 9.71 27.45 10.99
C ARG A 11 9.99 26.91 12.40
N SER A 12 11.25 26.70 12.79
CA SER A 12 11.59 26.24 14.14
C SER A 12 11.33 27.29 15.22
N PHE A 13 11.47 28.59 14.91
CA PHE A 13 11.13 29.66 15.86
C PHE A 13 9.63 29.76 16.13
N SER A 14 8.80 29.60 15.10
CA SER A 14 7.34 29.75 15.22
C SER A 14 6.59 28.46 15.58
N ASN A 15 7.12 27.29 15.24
CA ASN A 15 6.44 25.98 15.39
C ASN A 15 7.30 24.97 16.16
N VAL A 16 7.80 25.33 17.35
CA VAL A 16 8.60 24.46 18.23
C VAL A 16 7.94 23.09 18.48
N THR A 17 6.60 23.01 18.48
CA THR A 17 5.83 21.79 18.74
C THR A 17 5.56 20.91 17.50
N LYS A 18 5.79 21.39 16.27
CA LYS A 18 5.46 20.63 15.04
C LYS A 18 6.67 19.96 14.37
N GLN A 19 7.88 20.21 14.88
CA GLN A 19 9.09 19.65 14.28
C GLN A 19 9.18 18.13 14.48
N ASP A 20 8.56 17.58 15.53
CA ASP A 20 8.44 16.15 15.81
C ASP A 20 7.17 15.50 15.23
N ASN A 21 6.23 16.30 14.70
CA ASN A 21 4.98 15.79 14.10
C ASN A 21 5.18 15.05 12.77
N TYR A 22 6.40 15.01 12.23
CA TYR A 22 6.69 14.27 11.00
C TYR A 22 6.65 12.73 11.17
N ASN A 23 6.55 12.21 12.41
CA ASN A 23 6.22 10.80 12.65
C ASN A 23 4.79 10.43 12.18
N GLU A 24 3.95 11.43 11.86
CA GLU A 24 2.61 11.26 11.29
C GLU A 24 2.65 10.80 9.81
N GLU A 25 3.78 10.96 9.10
CA GLU A 25 3.90 10.56 7.69
C GLU A 25 3.66 9.07 7.47
N VAL A 26 4.08 8.19 8.39
CA VAL A 26 3.87 6.74 8.25
C VAL A 26 2.40 6.36 8.48
N ALA A 27 1.73 7.03 9.43
CA ALA A 27 0.31 6.83 9.69
C ALA A 27 -0.55 7.33 8.51
N ASP A 28 -0.22 8.50 7.97
CA ASP A 28 -0.86 9.08 6.80
C ASP A 28 -0.63 8.25 5.53
N LEU A 29 0.58 7.71 5.35
CA LEU A 29 0.87 6.80 4.23
C LEU A 29 0.11 5.48 4.36
N LYS A 30 -0.08 4.94 5.57
CA LYS A 30 -0.91 3.75 5.81
C LYS A 30 -2.37 4.03 5.43
N VAL A 31 -2.92 5.17 5.85
CA VAL A 31 -4.29 5.59 5.51
C VAL A 31 -4.47 5.80 4.01
N LYS A 32 -3.52 6.48 3.35
CA LYS A 32 -3.56 6.68 1.89
C LYS A 32 -3.47 5.36 1.11
N ARG A 33 -2.63 4.42 1.56
CA ARG A 33 -2.53 3.07 0.97
C ARG A 33 -3.82 2.28 1.12
N SER A 34 -4.50 2.37 2.27
CA SER A 34 -5.80 1.72 2.47
C SER A 34 -6.88 2.28 1.55
N LYS A 35 -6.98 3.60 1.41
CA LYS A 35 -7.98 4.24 0.55
C LYS A 35 -7.79 3.94 -0.95
N LEU A 36 -6.55 3.74 -1.39
CA LEU A 36 -6.25 3.30 -2.75
C LEU A 36 -6.84 1.92 -3.06
N HIS A 37 -6.89 1.02 -2.07
CA HIS A 37 -7.43 -0.33 -2.28
C HIS A 37 -8.96 -0.35 -2.44
N GLU A 38 -9.68 0.59 -1.83
CA GLU A 38 -11.13 0.72 -1.99
C GLU A 38 -11.53 1.20 -3.39
N GLN A 39 -10.64 1.90 -4.09
CA GLN A 39 -10.85 2.36 -5.48
C GLN A 39 -10.67 1.23 -6.52
N ILE A 40 -10.27 0.03 -6.10
CA ILE A 40 -9.94 -1.10 -7.00
C ILE A 40 -11.20 -1.90 -7.41
N VAL A 41 -12.38 -1.63 -6.84
CA VAL A 41 -13.63 -2.34 -7.21
C VAL A 41 -13.97 -2.20 -8.70
N ASP A 42 -13.53 -1.12 -9.37
CA ASP A 42 -13.71 -0.92 -10.81
C ASP A 42 -12.82 -1.85 -11.68
N LEU A 43 -11.81 -2.50 -11.09
CA LEU A 43 -10.83 -3.34 -11.80
C LEU A 43 -11.41 -4.69 -12.23
N ASP A 44 -12.34 -5.26 -11.46
CA ASP A 44 -13.01 -6.53 -11.78
C ASP A 44 -13.88 -6.40 -13.05
N VAL A 45 -14.50 -5.24 -13.23
CA VAL A 45 -15.27 -4.92 -14.45
C VAL A 45 -14.32 -4.77 -15.65
N MET A 46 -13.09 -4.33 -15.42
CA MET A 46 -12.07 -4.14 -16.45
C MET A 46 -11.48 -5.48 -16.94
N TRP A 47 -11.28 -6.46 -16.06
CA TRP A 47 -10.83 -7.81 -16.47
C TRP A 47 -11.82 -8.48 -17.42
N LYS A 48 -13.12 -8.41 -17.11
CA LYS A 48 -14.18 -8.93 -17.98
C LYS A 48 -14.20 -8.25 -19.35
N LYS A 49 -13.91 -6.95 -19.41
CA LYS A 49 -13.80 -6.20 -20.67
C LYS A 49 -12.60 -6.66 -21.51
N ILE A 50 -11.45 -6.91 -20.88
CA ILE A 50 -10.24 -7.42 -21.56
C ILE A 50 -10.50 -8.79 -22.15
N VAL A 51 -11.07 -9.72 -21.37
CA VAL A 51 -11.39 -11.08 -21.85
C VAL A 51 -12.42 -11.04 -22.96
N LYS A 52 -13.44 -10.17 -22.86
CA LYS A 52 -14.42 -9.96 -23.93
C LYS A 52 -13.78 -9.44 -25.21
N PHE A 53 -12.92 -8.42 -25.11
CA PHE A 53 -12.20 -7.86 -26.25
C PHE A 53 -11.34 -8.91 -26.96
N LEU A 54 -10.60 -9.73 -26.21
CA LEU A 54 -9.78 -10.80 -26.78
C LEU A 54 -10.62 -11.85 -27.50
N ASN A 55 -11.75 -12.27 -26.90
CA ASN A 55 -12.67 -13.22 -27.54
C ASN A 55 -13.34 -12.68 -28.80
N GLU A 56 -13.50 -11.35 -28.92
CA GLU A 56 -14.11 -10.72 -30.10
C GLU A 56 -13.10 -10.49 -31.24
N ASN A 57 -11.80 -10.45 -30.97
CA ASN A 57 -10.77 -10.05 -31.93
C ASN A 57 -9.77 -11.16 -32.29
N LEU A 58 -9.68 -12.25 -31.52
CA LEU A 58 -8.79 -13.38 -31.82
C LEU A 58 -9.56 -14.61 -32.33
N ASP A 59 -8.89 -15.33 -33.23
CA ASP A 59 -9.32 -16.65 -33.66
C ASP A 59 -9.10 -17.69 -32.56
N LYS A 60 -9.89 -18.76 -32.57
CA LYS A 60 -9.87 -19.82 -31.54
C LYS A 60 -8.49 -20.47 -31.36
N SER A 61 -7.69 -20.54 -32.43
CA SER A 61 -6.33 -21.09 -32.39
C SER A 61 -5.35 -20.21 -31.61
N GLU A 62 -5.49 -18.89 -31.72
CA GLU A 62 -4.63 -17.92 -31.02
C GLU A 62 -5.14 -17.69 -29.59
N MET A 63 -6.46 -17.79 -29.38
CA MET A 63 -7.04 -17.60 -28.06
C MET A 63 -6.62 -18.68 -27.07
N GLN A 64 -6.26 -19.88 -27.55
CA GLN A 64 -5.83 -20.97 -26.70
C GLN A 64 -4.45 -20.74 -26.08
N SER A 65 -3.49 -20.15 -26.83
CA SER A 65 -2.20 -19.74 -26.26
C SER A 65 -2.36 -18.53 -25.34
N VAL A 66 -3.17 -17.55 -25.75
CA VAL A 66 -3.43 -16.34 -24.93
C VAL A 66 -4.15 -16.69 -23.62
N TYR A 67 -4.94 -17.75 -23.58
CA TYR A 67 -5.58 -18.22 -22.35
C TYR A 67 -4.57 -18.70 -21.31
N GLU A 68 -3.48 -19.36 -21.73
CA GLU A 68 -2.41 -19.72 -20.80
C GLU A 68 -1.71 -18.48 -20.25
N ASP A 69 -1.39 -17.50 -21.10
CA ASP A 69 -0.80 -16.23 -20.67
C ASP A 69 -1.73 -15.46 -19.70
N LEU A 70 -3.04 -15.48 -19.94
CA LEU A 70 -4.03 -14.88 -19.04
C LEU A 70 -4.07 -15.58 -17.68
N ASN A 71 -3.88 -16.90 -17.64
CA ASN A 71 -3.80 -17.64 -16.38
C ASN A 71 -2.52 -17.30 -15.60
N ASP A 72 -1.39 -17.14 -16.29
CA ASP A 72 -0.14 -16.71 -15.66
C ASP A 72 -0.26 -15.32 -15.05
N ILE A 73 -0.92 -14.38 -15.75
CA ILE A 73 -1.22 -13.04 -15.23
C ILE A 73 -2.12 -13.12 -13.98
N LEU A 74 -3.17 -13.96 -14.00
CA LEU A 74 -4.04 -14.19 -12.85
C LEU A 74 -3.28 -14.77 -11.66
N GLN A 75 -2.38 -15.72 -11.91
CA GLN A 75 -1.56 -16.34 -10.87
C GLN A 75 -0.58 -15.33 -10.25
N ALA A 76 0.06 -14.49 -11.08
CA ALA A 76 0.93 -13.42 -10.60
C ALA A 76 0.14 -12.39 -9.77
N ALA A 77 -1.04 -11.98 -10.22
CA ALA A 77 -1.91 -11.07 -9.49
C ALA A 77 -2.29 -11.63 -8.10
N LYS A 78 -2.67 -12.91 -8.05
CA LYS A 78 -2.98 -13.61 -6.79
C LYS A 78 -1.79 -13.61 -5.82
N GLN A 79 -0.57 -13.82 -6.32
CA GLN A 79 0.63 -13.79 -5.48
C GLN A 79 0.91 -12.39 -4.90
N ILE A 80 0.68 -11.33 -5.69
CA ILE A 80 0.84 -9.94 -5.23
C ILE A 80 -0.17 -9.61 -4.12
N GLU A 81 -1.41 -10.05 -4.26
CA GLU A 81 -2.46 -9.84 -3.24
C GLU A 81 -2.18 -10.61 -1.94
N VAL A 82 -1.74 -11.87 -2.05
CA VAL A 82 -1.34 -12.69 -0.88
C VAL A 82 -0.13 -12.10 -0.17
N CYS A 83 0.89 -11.66 -0.92
CA CYS A 83 2.10 -11.07 -0.35
C CYS A 83 1.82 -9.74 0.36
N SER A 84 0.92 -8.92 -0.20
CA SER A 84 0.51 -7.65 0.42
C SER A 84 -0.38 -7.84 1.66
N PHE A 85 -1.16 -8.91 1.74
CA PHE A 85 -1.91 -9.27 2.96
C PHE A 85 -1.00 -9.77 4.09
N GLN A 86 -0.04 -10.63 3.79
CA GLN A 86 0.89 -11.18 4.79
C GLN A 86 1.81 -10.11 5.39
N LYS A 87 2.32 -9.18 4.58
CA LYS A 87 3.13 -8.05 5.07
C LYS A 87 2.35 -7.16 6.04
N ARG A 88 1.05 -6.92 5.80
CA ARG A 88 0.18 -6.16 6.71
C ARG A 88 0.05 -6.81 8.09
N LYS A 89 -0.15 -8.14 8.13
CA LYS A 89 -0.23 -8.86 9.41
C LYS A 89 1.06 -8.76 10.21
N LEU A 90 2.21 -8.91 9.56
CA LEU A 90 3.51 -8.78 10.21
C LEU A 90 3.75 -7.37 10.75
N GLU A 91 3.41 -6.34 9.99
CA GLU A 91 3.54 -4.94 10.43
C GLU A 91 2.58 -4.59 11.59
N GLU A 92 1.36 -5.12 11.62
CA GLU A 92 0.43 -4.90 12.74
C GLU A 92 0.89 -5.59 14.02
N GLU A 93 1.42 -6.80 13.92
CA GLU A 93 1.94 -7.54 15.05
C GLU A 93 3.19 -6.87 15.64
N GLU A 94 4.07 -6.33 14.79
CA GLU A 94 5.24 -5.57 15.22
C GLU A 94 4.85 -4.25 15.89
N ASN A 95 3.87 -3.53 15.33
CA ASN A 95 3.37 -2.29 15.91
C ASN A 95 2.68 -2.52 17.26
N GLU A 96 1.98 -3.64 17.42
CA GLU A 96 1.38 -4.00 18.70
C GLU A 96 2.42 -4.39 19.75
N LYS A 97 3.49 -5.10 19.36
CA LYS A 97 4.64 -5.38 20.24
C LYS A 97 5.29 -4.08 20.72
N LYS A 98 5.52 -3.11 19.82
CA LYS A 98 6.08 -1.79 20.16
C LYS A 98 5.17 -1.01 21.14
N ARG A 99 3.85 -1.04 20.93
CA ARG A 99 2.88 -0.41 21.86
C ARG A 99 2.90 -1.07 23.25
N LYS A 100 2.94 -2.40 23.33
CA LYS A 100 3.02 -3.15 24.60
C LYS A 100 4.33 -2.87 25.36
N VAL A 101 5.44 -2.67 24.64
CA VAL A 101 6.72 -2.30 25.23
C VAL A 101 6.67 -0.86 25.75
N PHE A 102 6.20 0.09 24.94
CA PHE A 102 6.05 1.49 25.34
C PHE A 102 5.16 1.68 26.58
N ASN A 103 4.03 0.95 26.65
CA ASN A 103 3.14 0.99 27.80
C ASN A 103 3.78 0.41 29.08
N ARG A 104 4.66 -0.60 28.96
CA ARG A 104 5.43 -1.13 30.10
C ARG A 104 6.38 -0.10 30.69
N PHE A 105 7.00 0.74 29.86
CA PHE A 105 7.88 1.82 30.31
C PHE A 105 7.13 2.99 30.97
N LYS A 106 5.84 3.19 30.66
CA LYS A 106 5.03 4.24 31.29
C LYS A 106 4.46 3.86 32.67
N GLY A 107 4.41 2.58 33.02
CA GLY A 107 3.91 2.10 34.32
C GLY A 107 4.94 2.04 35.45
N GLN A 108 6.18 2.50 35.21
CA GLN A 108 7.29 2.47 36.17
C GLN A 108 7.64 3.86 36.76
N ARG A 109 6.70 4.82 36.74
CA ARG A 109 6.83 6.10 37.46
C ARG A 109 5.73 6.25 38.48
#